data_AF-A0A2V8KKD2-F1
#
_entry.id   AF-A0A2V8KKD2-F1
#
_cell.length_a   1.000
_cell.length_b   1.000
_cell.length_c   1.000
_cell.angle_alpha   90.00
_cell.angle_beta   90.00
_cell.angle_gamma   90.00
#
_symmetry.space_group_name_H-M   'P 1'
#
loop_
_entity.id
_entity.type
_entity.pdbx_description
1 polymer ?
#
loop_
_entity_poly.entity_id
_entity_poly.type
_entity_poly.pdbx_seq_one_letter_code
_entity_poly.pdbx_strand_id
1 'polypeptide(L)'
;AFPYDNYISAGLRRPFFAPVLESYAASTEPLERYYVRTLDSQRRAGLEIVYGLDKGLVPPVGGLQAITRSPIVFEYLYKNFEIVNSEEHADGHYILRPRRQPRDAAMETMRFSILQQVVDSGTLKLKAPSTCGLVQLEIRIGYTKNPRIFRPSGMELKITNSNQFVWQGFVRPLAPDEAFVTYISPLPPRTFHKVFGEGPVQSMEWDKVEYHASTADLLGSPATRIDITAIRCVDPAKFVKAEG
;
A
#
# COMPACT_ATOMS: atom_id res chain seq x y z
N ALA A 1 -6.39 1.16 -7.28
CA ALA A 1 -5.15 0.79 -7.91
C ALA A 1 -4.19 1.86 -7.43
N PHE A 2 -2.92 1.72 -7.70
CA PHE A 2 -1.97 2.82 -7.64
C PHE A 2 -1.43 2.89 -9.07
N PRO A 3 -1.20 4.11 -9.58
CA PRO A 3 -1.55 4.52 -10.94
C PRO A 3 -1.23 3.45 -11.98
N TYR A 4 -2.30 2.94 -12.61
CA TYR A 4 -2.24 1.74 -13.45
C TYR A 4 -2.31 2.04 -14.94
N ASP A 5 -2.83 3.18 -15.37
CA ASP A 5 -2.80 3.57 -16.78
C ASP A 5 -3.03 5.08 -16.88
N ASN A 6 -2.14 5.76 -17.61
CA ASN A 6 -2.30 7.15 -18.00
C ASN A 6 -3.12 7.21 -19.29
N TYR A 7 -4.44 7.16 -19.19
CA TYR A 7 -5.29 7.60 -20.30
C TYR A 7 -5.77 9.03 -20.06
N ILE A 8 -5.41 9.88 -21.03
CA ILE A 8 -6.01 11.16 -21.42
C ILE A 8 -5.35 12.44 -20.85
N SER A 9 -4.59 13.09 -21.72
CA SER A 9 -5.02 14.41 -22.23
C SER A 9 -4.53 14.67 -23.65
N ALA A 10 -5.11 13.94 -24.61
CA ALA A 10 -5.49 14.59 -25.87
C ALA A 10 -6.54 15.66 -25.53
N GLY A 11 -6.08 16.86 -25.15
CA GLY A 11 -6.97 17.95 -24.72
C GLY A 11 -6.29 19.09 -23.97
N LEU A 12 -5.11 18.85 -23.37
CA LEU A 12 -4.31 19.91 -22.75
C LEU A 12 -3.04 20.11 -23.58
N ARG A 13 -2.85 21.33 -24.11
CA ARG A 13 -1.63 21.76 -24.82
C ARG A 13 -0.44 21.91 -23.86
N ARG A 14 -0.14 20.90 -23.04
CA ARG A 14 1.02 20.88 -22.14
C ARG A 14 1.98 19.77 -22.57
N PRO A 15 3.29 20.03 -22.59
CA PRO A 15 4.27 19.02 -22.98
C PRO A 15 4.24 17.84 -22.00
N PHE A 16 4.03 16.64 -22.56
CA PHE A 16 4.12 15.37 -21.87
C PHE A 16 5.54 15.16 -21.32
N PHE A 17 5.65 14.79 -20.05
CA PHE A 17 6.89 14.20 -19.50
C PHE A 17 6.59 12.84 -18.91
N ALA A 18 6.69 11.85 -19.79
CA ALA A 18 7.00 10.46 -19.45
C ALA A 18 8.55 10.30 -19.45
N PRO A 19 9.14 9.28 -18.81
CA PRO A 19 8.74 7.90 -18.98
C PRO A 19 7.45 7.66 -18.24
N VAL A 20 6.54 6.91 -18.85
CA VAL A 20 5.29 6.50 -18.22
C VAL A 20 5.72 5.75 -16.96
N LEU A 21 5.61 6.41 -15.80
CA LEU A 21 6.09 5.92 -14.53
C LEU A 21 5.04 4.95 -13.99
N GLU A 22 5.03 3.77 -14.56
CA GLU A 22 4.21 2.65 -14.17
C GLU A 22 4.66 2.15 -12.80
N SER A 23 3.97 2.58 -11.74
CA SER A 23 4.28 2.14 -10.38
C SER A 23 4.27 0.60 -10.22
N TYR A 24 3.62 -0.13 -11.14
CA TYR A 24 3.67 -1.59 -11.19
C TYR A 24 5.07 -2.14 -11.55
N ALA A 25 5.91 -1.37 -12.24
CA ALA A 25 7.25 -1.76 -12.67
C ALA A 25 8.32 -1.45 -11.61
N ALA A 26 8.03 -0.60 -10.63
CA ALA A 26 8.94 -0.23 -9.54
C ALA A 26 8.93 -1.27 -8.40
N SER A 27 9.24 -2.53 -8.72
CA SER A 27 9.16 -3.67 -7.81
C SER A 27 10.40 -3.88 -6.93
N THR A 28 11.35 -2.94 -6.95
CA THR A 28 12.58 -3.00 -6.16
C THR A 28 12.88 -1.63 -5.56
N GLU A 29 13.53 -1.61 -4.40
CA GLU A 29 13.91 -0.38 -3.72
C GLU A 29 14.72 0.60 -4.60
N PRO A 30 15.74 0.18 -5.39
CA PRO A 30 16.47 1.11 -6.26
C PRO A 30 15.58 1.79 -7.30
N LEU A 31 14.62 1.06 -7.89
CA LEU A 31 13.66 1.63 -8.82
C LEU A 31 12.75 2.62 -8.11
N GLU A 32 12.14 2.25 -6.97
CA GLU A 32 11.27 3.19 -6.25
C GLU A 32 12.00 4.47 -5.83
N ARG A 33 13.27 4.36 -5.40
CA ARG A 33 14.10 5.53 -5.09
C ARG A 33 14.38 6.38 -6.32
N TYR A 34 14.58 5.78 -7.49
CA TYR A 34 14.70 6.53 -8.75
C TYR A 34 13.40 7.29 -9.05
N TYR A 35 12.24 6.64 -8.89
CA TYR A 35 10.93 7.28 -9.08
C TYR A 35 10.77 8.50 -8.16
N VAL A 36 11.04 8.33 -6.86
CA VAL A 36 10.97 9.43 -5.89
C VAL A 36 11.88 10.61 -6.26
N ARG A 37 13.14 10.34 -6.66
CA ARG A 37 14.06 11.41 -7.11
C ARG A 37 13.52 12.16 -8.33
N THR A 38 12.98 11.44 -9.31
CA THR A 38 12.39 12.04 -10.50
C THR A 38 11.19 12.91 -10.14
N LEU A 39 10.28 12.40 -9.29
CA LEU A 39 9.11 13.15 -8.82
C LEU A 39 9.50 14.42 -8.05
N ASP A 40 10.48 14.34 -7.15
CA ASP A 40 10.91 15.52 -6.36
C ASP A 40 11.58 16.59 -7.22
N SER A 41 12.37 16.19 -8.21
CA SER A 41 13.02 17.13 -9.13
C SER A 41 12.01 18.01 -9.90
N GLN A 42 10.82 17.46 -10.19
CA GLN A 42 9.76 18.13 -10.94
C GLN A 42 8.69 18.77 -10.04
N ARG A 43 8.64 18.41 -8.76
CA ARG A 43 7.63 18.91 -7.82
C ARG A 43 7.56 20.43 -7.78
N ARG A 44 8.71 21.10 -7.84
CA ARG A 44 8.82 22.58 -7.83
C ARG A 44 8.33 23.23 -9.12
N ALA A 45 8.21 22.49 -10.21
CA ALA A 45 7.74 22.97 -11.52
C ALA A 45 6.22 22.85 -11.71
N GLY A 46 5.48 22.39 -10.69
CA GLY A 46 4.02 22.22 -10.76
C GLY A 46 3.57 20.85 -11.25
N LEU A 47 4.21 19.78 -10.75
CA LEU A 47 3.84 18.40 -11.05
C LEU A 47 2.46 18.04 -10.49
N GLU A 48 1.53 17.64 -11.35
CA GLU A 48 0.26 17.00 -10.96
C GLU A 48 0.40 15.48 -11.10
N ILE A 49 -0.11 14.75 -10.11
CA ILE A 49 -0.15 13.28 -10.12
C ILE A 49 -1.58 12.85 -10.41
N VAL A 50 -1.78 12.11 -11.49
CA VAL A 50 -3.06 11.48 -11.80
C VAL A 50 -3.07 10.08 -11.19
N TYR A 51 -4.05 9.80 -10.34
CA TYR A 51 -4.20 8.57 -9.57
C TYR A 51 -5.53 7.91 -9.90
N GLY A 52 -5.52 6.64 -10.33
CA GLY A 52 -6.73 5.88 -10.67
C GLY A 52 -7.13 4.84 -9.60
N LEU A 53 -8.43 4.64 -9.40
CA LEU A 53 -8.94 3.51 -8.61
C LEU A 53 -8.77 2.17 -9.36
N ASP A 54 -8.79 1.06 -8.62
CA ASP A 54 -8.88 -0.27 -9.24
C ASP A 54 -10.33 -0.35 -9.71
N LYS A 55 -10.61 0.19 -10.91
CA LYS A 55 -11.86 -0.16 -11.59
C LYS A 55 -11.71 -1.63 -11.96
N GLY A 56 -12.75 -2.44 -11.79
CA GLY A 56 -12.76 -3.88 -12.10
C GLY A 56 -12.40 -4.25 -13.56
N LEU A 57 -11.94 -3.30 -14.36
CA LEU A 57 -11.35 -3.43 -15.68
C LEU A 57 -9.89 -3.92 -15.63
N VAL A 58 -9.14 -3.66 -14.55
CA VAL A 58 -7.79 -4.22 -14.37
C VAL A 58 -7.74 -4.95 -13.04
N PRO A 59 -7.73 -6.30 -13.03
CA PRO A 59 -7.57 -7.03 -11.78
C PRO A 59 -6.21 -6.64 -11.17
N PRO A 60 -6.12 -6.46 -9.83
CA PRO A 60 -4.84 -6.26 -9.17
C PRO A 60 -3.89 -7.36 -9.63
N VAL A 61 -2.72 -7.01 -10.18
CA VAL A 61 -1.80 -8.04 -10.72
C VAL A 61 -1.36 -8.94 -9.58
N GLY A 62 -1.94 -10.15 -9.55
CA GLY A 62 -1.78 -11.12 -8.47
C GLY A 62 -2.42 -10.72 -7.13
N GLY A 63 -3.51 -9.93 -7.13
CA GLY A 63 -4.24 -9.59 -5.89
C GLY A 63 -3.55 -8.56 -4.98
N LEU A 64 -2.43 -7.97 -5.41
CA LEU A 64 -1.61 -7.05 -4.63
C LEU A 64 -2.20 -5.65 -4.62
N GLN A 65 -2.45 -5.09 -3.43
CA GLN A 65 -2.68 -3.65 -3.30
C GLN A 65 -1.42 -2.91 -3.74
N ALA A 66 -1.59 -1.86 -4.53
CA ALA A 66 -0.44 -1.27 -5.19
C ALA A 66 0.41 -0.37 -4.28
N ILE A 67 -0.15 0.12 -3.16
CA ILE A 67 0.63 0.71 -2.05
C ILE A 67 1.53 -0.31 -1.36
N THR A 68 1.17 -1.59 -1.42
CA THR A 68 1.96 -2.69 -0.86
C THR A 68 3.15 -3.04 -1.77
N ARG A 69 3.02 -2.78 -3.07
CA ARG A 69 4.05 -3.05 -4.09
C ARG A 69 5.07 -1.94 -4.22
N SER A 70 4.66 -0.70 -3.90
CA SER A 70 5.48 0.49 -4.05
C SER A 70 5.45 1.37 -2.78
N PRO A 71 5.86 0.83 -1.61
CA PRO A 71 5.75 1.51 -0.34
C PRO A 71 6.55 2.81 -0.26
N ILE A 72 7.71 2.91 -0.92
CA ILE A 72 8.56 4.11 -0.89
C ILE A 72 7.93 5.22 -1.73
N VAL A 73 7.39 4.88 -2.91
CA VAL A 73 6.65 5.85 -3.74
C VAL A 73 5.37 6.30 -3.02
N PHE A 74 4.62 5.37 -2.42
CA PHE A 74 3.43 5.69 -1.64
C PHE A 74 3.74 6.67 -0.50
N GLU A 75 4.75 6.38 0.33
CA GLU A 75 5.13 7.24 1.45
C GLU A 75 5.52 8.64 0.98
N TYR A 76 6.28 8.73 -0.13
CA TYR A 76 6.63 10.02 -0.72
C TYR A 76 5.40 10.82 -1.18
N LEU A 77 4.44 10.17 -1.86
CA LEU A 77 3.21 10.84 -2.28
C LEU A 77 2.35 11.24 -1.08
N TYR A 78 2.19 10.36 -0.09
CA TYR A 78 1.41 10.63 1.12
C TYR A 78 1.93 11.85 1.88
N LYS A 79 3.26 11.96 1.97
CA LYS A 79 3.95 13.07 2.62
C LYS A 79 3.88 14.38 1.83
N ASN A 80 4.05 14.33 0.50
CA ASN A 80 4.30 15.54 -0.28
C ASN A 80 3.12 16.03 -1.13
N PHE A 81 2.06 15.23 -1.25
CA PHE A 81 0.93 15.55 -2.12
C PHE A 81 -0.41 15.51 -1.37
N GLU A 82 -1.38 16.23 -1.92
CA GLU A 82 -2.75 16.31 -1.44
C GLU A 82 -3.73 16.22 -2.59
N ILE A 83 -4.91 15.68 -2.30
CA ILE A 83 -5.97 15.60 -3.31
C ILE A 83 -6.52 16.98 -3.63
N VAL A 84 -6.72 17.28 -4.91
CA VAL A 84 -7.25 18.58 -5.37
C VAL A 84 -8.75 18.69 -5.11
N ASN A 85 -9.50 17.65 -5.45
CA ASN A 85 -10.94 17.52 -5.25
C ASN A 85 -11.28 16.07 -4.86
N SER A 86 -12.31 15.90 -4.03
CA SER A 86 -12.81 14.56 -3.66
C SER A 86 -13.78 13.98 -4.70
N GLU A 87 -14.10 14.74 -5.75
CA GLU A 87 -14.95 14.28 -6.84
C GLU A 87 -14.15 13.40 -7.79
N GLU A 88 -14.67 12.21 -8.06
CA GLU A 88 -14.13 11.32 -9.09
C GLU A 88 -14.27 12.05 -10.45
N HIS A 89 -13.16 12.24 -11.17
CA HIS A 89 -13.26 12.70 -12.56
C HIS A 89 -14.07 11.67 -13.37
N ALA A 90 -14.68 12.10 -14.48
CA ALA A 90 -15.62 11.28 -15.26
C ALA A 90 -15.07 9.89 -15.68
N ASP A 91 -13.76 9.70 -15.63
CA ASP A 91 -13.01 8.51 -15.99
C ASP A 91 -12.50 7.67 -14.79
N GLY A 92 -12.65 8.12 -13.54
CA GLY A 92 -12.22 7.36 -12.35
C GLY A 92 -10.89 7.73 -11.75
N HIS A 93 -10.36 8.88 -12.15
CA HIS A 93 -9.10 9.39 -11.66
C HIS A 93 -9.31 10.51 -10.64
N TYR A 94 -8.30 10.67 -9.79
CA TYR A 94 -8.15 11.76 -8.86
C TYR A 94 -6.82 12.45 -9.15
N ILE A 95 -6.79 13.76 -8.92
CA ILE A 95 -5.59 14.56 -9.09
C ILE A 95 -5.01 14.83 -7.70
N LEU A 96 -3.72 14.55 -7.55
CA LEU A 96 -2.94 15.02 -6.42
C LEU A 96 -2.04 16.16 -6.86
N ARG A 97 -2.00 17.22 -6.06
CA ARG A 97 -1.09 18.36 -6.23
C ARG A 97 -0.04 18.38 -5.12
N PRO A 98 1.11 19.03 -5.34
CA PRO A 98 2.11 19.18 -4.29
C PRO A 98 1.55 19.99 -3.13
N ARG A 99 1.79 19.52 -1.91
CA ARG A 99 1.54 20.32 -0.70
C ARG A 99 2.51 21.48 -0.63
N ARG A 100 2.04 22.59 -0.03
CA ARG A 100 2.92 23.71 0.35
C ARG A 100 3.94 23.29 1.40
N GLN A 101 3.50 22.49 2.37
CA GLN A 101 4.34 21.91 3.41
C GLN A 101 4.13 20.39 3.45
N PRO A 102 5.21 19.59 3.51
CA PRO A 102 5.09 18.16 3.69
C PRO A 102 4.27 17.83 4.94
N ARG A 103 3.41 16.81 4.83
CA ARG A 103 2.70 16.23 5.97
C ARG A 103 3.71 15.56 6.90
N ASP A 104 3.55 15.78 8.20
CA ASP A 104 4.19 14.96 9.22
C ASP A 104 3.18 13.89 9.68
N ALA A 105 3.41 12.65 9.28
CA ALA A 105 2.47 11.57 9.53
C ALA A 105 2.78 10.92 10.89
N ALA A 106 1.83 10.96 11.81
CA ALA A 106 1.98 10.32 13.11
C ALA A 106 1.96 8.79 12.95
N MET A 107 2.86 8.10 13.64
CA MET A 107 2.96 6.64 13.59
C MET A 107 2.67 6.06 14.97
N GLU A 108 1.56 5.33 15.09
CA GLU A 108 1.19 4.68 16.35
C GLU A 108 1.47 3.18 16.28
N THR A 109 2.39 2.69 17.12
CA THR A 109 2.65 1.25 17.25
C THR A 109 1.46 0.54 17.87
N MET A 110 0.86 -0.39 17.15
CA MET A 110 -0.26 -1.18 17.64
C MET A 110 0.25 -2.42 18.38
N ARG A 111 -0.19 -2.58 19.62
CA ARG A 111 0.17 -3.75 20.43
C ARG A 111 -0.69 -4.95 20.03
N PHE A 112 -0.04 -6.07 19.73
CA PHE A 112 -0.70 -7.32 19.39
C PHE A 112 -0.13 -8.50 20.18
N SER A 113 -0.90 -9.57 20.27
CA SER A 113 -0.46 -10.90 20.69
C SER A 113 -0.49 -11.85 19.50
N ILE A 114 0.35 -12.87 19.56
CA ILE A 114 0.39 -13.95 18.58
C ILE A 114 -0.48 -15.08 19.12
N LEU A 115 -1.64 -15.33 18.50
CA LEU A 115 -2.57 -16.39 18.94
C LEU A 115 -2.12 -17.77 18.45
N GLN A 116 -1.63 -17.82 17.22
CA GLN A 116 -1.09 -19.02 16.59
C GLN A 116 0.03 -18.56 15.65
N GLN A 117 1.16 -19.26 15.68
CA GLN A 117 2.22 -19.07 14.70
C GLN A 117 2.81 -20.42 14.36
N VAL A 118 2.72 -20.75 13.09
CA VAL A 118 3.50 -21.80 12.47
C VAL A 118 4.58 -21.09 11.64
N VAL A 119 5.50 -21.87 11.09
CA VAL A 119 6.66 -21.40 10.37
C VAL A 119 6.32 -20.35 9.30
N ASP A 120 5.29 -20.58 8.49
CA ASP A 120 4.92 -19.78 7.31
C ASP A 120 3.52 -19.15 7.42
N SER A 121 2.91 -19.18 8.60
CA SER A 121 1.55 -18.67 8.82
C SER A 121 1.32 -18.28 10.27
N GLY A 122 0.38 -17.39 10.51
CA GLY A 122 0.06 -16.98 11.87
C GLY A 122 -1.19 -16.11 11.97
N THR A 123 -1.60 -15.92 13.22
CA THR A 123 -2.73 -15.07 13.60
C THR A 123 -2.29 -14.10 14.68
N LEU A 124 -2.36 -12.82 14.37
CA LEU A 124 -2.07 -11.71 15.27
C LEU A 124 -3.39 -11.09 15.74
N LYS A 125 -3.51 -10.82 17.03
CA LYS A 125 -4.68 -10.18 17.64
C LYS A 125 -4.27 -8.88 18.31
N LEU A 126 -4.90 -7.77 17.93
CA LEU A 126 -4.71 -6.49 18.59
C LEU A 126 -5.27 -6.54 20.01
N LYS A 127 -4.67 -5.78 20.93
CA LYS A 127 -5.19 -5.65 22.31
C LYS A 127 -6.58 -5.01 22.38
N ALA A 128 -6.89 -4.14 21.43
CA ALA A 128 -8.19 -3.52 21.24
C ALA A 128 -8.46 -3.35 19.73
N PRO A 129 -9.73 -3.37 19.29
CA PRO A 129 -10.07 -3.04 17.92
C PRO A 129 -9.57 -1.66 17.52
N SER A 130 -9.15 -1.52 16.26
CA SER A 130 -8.63 -0.30 15.68
C SER A 130 -9.45 0.09 14.46
N THR A 131 -9.72 1.38 14.28
CA THR A 131 -10.30 1.95 13.05
C THR A 131 -9.25 2.25 12.00
N CYS A 132 -7.98 1.92 12.23
CA CYS A 132 -6.89 2.33 11.36
C CYS A 132 -7.11 1.92 9.89
N GLY A 133 -7.23 2.91 9.00
CA GLY A 133 -7.46 2.71 7.57
C GLY A 133 -6.17 2.65 6.75
N LEU A 134 -5.01 2.96 7.34
CA LEU A 134 -3.72 2.90 6.67
C LEU A 134 -2.68 2.31 7.63
N VAL A 135 -2.24 1.10 7.33
CA VAL A 135 -1.43 0.28 8.22
C VAL A 135 -0.06 0.09 7.60
N GLN A 136 0.98 0.39 8.36
CA GLN A 136 2.35 0.04 8.03
C GLN A 136 2.69 -1.30 8.70
N LEU A 137 3.28 -2.20 7.94
CA LEU A 137 3.79 -3.49 8.41
C LEU A 137 5.30 -3.53 8.24
N GLU A 138 5.98 -4.06 9.26
CA GLU A 138 7.38 -4.44 9.19
C GLU A 138 7.47 -5.97 9.21
N ILE A 139 8.05 -6.53 8.17
CA ILE A 139 7.98 -7.97 7.86
C ILE A 139 9.37 -8.48 7.52
N ARG A 140 9.67 -9.70 7.93
CA ARG A 140 10.80 -10.48 7.45
C ARG A 140 10.30 -11.80 6.88
N ILE A 141 10.76 -12.15 5.67
CA ILE A 141 10.44 -13.43 5.04
C ILE A 141 11.76 -14.14 4.71
N GLY A 142 11.90 -15.37 5.21
CA GLY A 142 12.99 -16.28 4.83
C GLY A 142 12.56 -17.21 3.71
N TYR A 143 13.51 -17.66 2.88
CA TYR A 143 13.24 -18.44 1.67
C TYR A 143 14.05 -19.75 1.59
N THR A 144 13.48 -20.77 0.95
CA THR A 144 14.14 -22.09 0.75
C THR A 144 15.28 -22.03 -0.27
N LYS A 145 15.09 -21.30 -1.37
CA LYS A 145 16.07 -21.08 -2.43
C LYS A 145 16.55 -19.64 -2.39
N ASN A 146 17.75 -19.40 -2.91
CA ASN A 146 18.33 -18.07 -3.01
C ASN A 146 17.40 -17.10 -3.78
N PRO A 147 16.83 -16.08 -3.12
CA PRO A 147 15.85 -15.17 -3.73
C PRO A 147 16.47 -14.16 -4.71
N ARG A 148 17.80 -14.18 -4.87
CA ARG A 148 18.51 -13.44 -5.94
C ARG A 148 18.48 -14.18 -7.28
N ILE A 149 18.19 -15.48 -7.27
CA ILE A 149 18.14 -16.34 -8.46
C ILE A 149 16.70 -16.77 -8.75
N PHE A 150 15.96 -17.15 -7.71
CA PHE A 150 14.58 -17.60 -7.79
C PHE A 150 13.63 -16.50 -7.35
N ARG A 151 12.42 -16.47 -7.92
CA ARG A 151 11.42 -15.45 -7.58
C ARG A 151 10.91 -15.68 -6.15
N PRO A 152 11.12 -14.75 -5.19
CA PRO A 152 10.58 -14.94 -3.85
C PRO A 152 9.05 -14.95 -3.87
N SER A 153 8.46 -15.92 -3.18
CA SER A 153 7.02 -15.93 -2.90
C SER A 153 6.64 -14.78 -1.94
N GLY A 154 5.38 -14.37 -2.02
CA GLY A 154 4.82 -13.38 -1.10
C GLY A 154 4.16 -14.02 0.11
N MET A 155 3.31 -13.24 0.76
CA MET A 155 2.36 -13.73 1.73
C MET A 155 0.97 -13.18 1.43
N GLU A 156 -0.04 -13.93 1.79
CA GLU A 156 -1.42 -13.46 1.82
C GLU A 156 -1.75 -12.97 3.23
N LEU A 157 -2.53 -11.90 3.31
CA LEU A 157 -3.02 -11.28 4.52
C LEU A 157 -4.53 -11.21 4.50
N LYS A 158 -5.14 -11.48 5.65
CA LYS A 158 -6.57 -11.30 5.90
C LYS A 158 -6.78 -10.53 7.18
N ILE A 159 -7.56 -9.47 7.12
CA ILE A 159 -7.95 -8.63 8.26
C ILE A 159 -9.42 -8.88 8.56
N THR A 160 -9.70 -9.06 9.85
CA THR A 160 -11.05 -9.29 10.36
C THR A 160 -11.30 -8.48 11.62
N ASN A 161 -12.57 -8.22 11.89
CA ASN A 161 -13.05 -7.75 13.18
C ASN A 161 -13.76 -8.90 13.89
N SER A 162 -13.13 -9.48 14.90
CA SER A 162 -13.55 -10.75 15.48
C SER A 162 -13.64 -11.86 14.41
N ASN A 163 -14.81 -12.10 13.84
CA ASN A 163 -15.05 -13.06 12.76
C ASN A 163 -15.59 -12.44 11.48
N GLN A 164 -15.84 -11.13 11.45
CA GLN A 164 -16.31 -10.43 10.27
C GLN A 164 -15.14 -10.07 9.36
N PHE A 165 -15.28 -10.37 8.08
CA PHE A 165 -14.30 -10.00 7.06
C PHE A 165 -14.23 -8.48 6.91
N VAL A 166 -13.01 -7.94 6.91
CA VAL A 166 -12.75 -6.51 6.66
C VAL A 166 -11.98 -6.35 5.37
N TRP A 167 -10.90 -7.11 5.20
CA TRP A 167 -10.02 -6.98 4.04
C TRP A 167 -9.18 -8.24 3.80
N GLN A 168 -8.74 -8.45 2.56
CA GLN A 168 -7.75 -9.46 2.20
C GLN A 168 -6.92 -8.98 1.02
N GLY A 169 -5.66 -9.38 0.98
CA GLY A 169 -4.76 -9.07 -0.11
C GLY A 169 -3.41 -9.76 0.05
N PHE A 170 -2.49 -9.45 -0.85
CA PHE A 170 -1.16 -10.03 -0.84
C PHE A 170 -0.11 -8.98 -0.49
N VAL A 171 1.04 -9.46 -0.01
CA VAL A 171 2.27 -8.69 0.20
C VAL A 171 3.41 -9.41 -0.49
N ARG A 172 4.33 -8.66 -1.09
CA ARG A 172 5.59 -9.21 -1.61
C ARG A 172 6.77 -8.46 -1.00
N PRO A 173 7.90 -9.14 -0.79
CA PRO A 173 9.10 -8.48 -0.28
C PRO A 173 9.61 -7.45 -1.29
N LEU A 174 10.02 -6.29 -0.78
CA LEU A 174 10.79 -5.32 -1.56
C LEU A 174 12.29 -5.67 -1.57
N ALA A 175 12.77 -6.21 -0.45
CA ALA A 175 14.11 -6.76 -0.26
C ALA A 175 13.98 -8.16 0.36
N PRO A 176 14.36 -9.24 -0.34
CA PRO A 176 14.24 -10.59 0.21
C PRO A 176 15.34 -10.88 1.25
N ASP A 177 15.05 -11.76 2.21
CA ASP A 177 15.89 -12.16 3.35
C ASP A 177 16.25 -11.05 4.38
N GLU A 178 15.78 -9.82 4.14
CA GLU A 178 15.91 -8.67 5.04
C GLU A 178 14.54 -8.26 5.60
N ALA A 179 14.54 -7.48 6.69
CA ALA A 179 13.31 -6.86 7.15
C ALA A 179 12.93 -5.72 6.19
N PHE A 180 11.68 -5.66 5.76
CA PHE A 180 11.17 -4.61 4.89
C PHE A 180 9.88 -4.03 5.44
N VAL A 181 9.62 -2.79 5.05
CA VAL A 181 8.39 -2.07 5.40
C VAL A 181 7.46 -2.03 4.19
N THR A 182 6.18 -2.25 4.43
CA THR A 182 5.13 -2.07 3.43
C THR A 182 3.88 -1.45 4.04
N TYR A 183 2.95 -1.02 3.18
CA TYR A 183 1.67 -0.45 3.58
C TYR A 183 0.51 -1.29 3.04
N ILE A 184 -0.52 -1.44 3.86
CA ILE A 184 -1.81 -2.00 3.48
C ILE A 184 -2.93 -1.07 3.92
N SER A 185 -4.08 -1.16 3.26
CA SER A 185 -5.25 -0.35 3.57
C SER A 185 -6.49 -1.22 3.62
N PRO A 186 -7.10 -1.44 4.81
CA PRO A 186 -8.39 -2.09 4.93
C PRO A 186 -9.57 -1.22 4.47
N LEU A 187 -9.32 0.02 4.01
CA LEU A 187 -10.37 0.88 3.47
C LEU A 187 -10.97 0.31 2.17
N PRO A 188 -12.28 0.51 1.94
CA PRO A 188 -12.87 0.28 0.63
C PRO A 188 -12.10 1.01 -0.48
N PRO A 189 -11.87 0.40 -1.65
CA PRO A 189 -11.12 1.04 -2.73
C PRO A 189 -11.66 2.42 -3.11
N ARG A 190 -12.99 2.59 -3.14
CA ARG A 190 -13.66 3.85 -3.49
C ARG A 190 -13.42 4.98 -2.49
N THR A 191 -13.00 4.68 -1.26
CA THR A 191 -12.74 5.70 -0.23
C THR A 191 -11.25 5.97 -0.03
N PHE A 192 -10.37 5.16 -0.63
CA PHE A 192 -8.93 5.28 -0.41
C PHE A 192 -8.37 6.65 -0.77
N HIS A 193 -8.83 7.30 -1.84
CA HIS A 193 -8.37 8.62 -2.25
C HIS A 193 -8.46 9.68 -1.12
N LYS A 194 -9.41 9.51 -0.19
CA LYS A 194 -9.61 10.42 0.96
C LYS A 194 -8.42 10.44 1.92
N VAL A 195 -7.55 9.43 1.91
CA VAL A 195 -6.33 9.43 2.75
C VAL A 195 -5.36 10.56 2.39
N PHE A 196 -5.44 11.09 1.16
CA PHE A 196 -4.66 12.25 0.72
C PHE A 196 -5.30 13.61 1.05
N GLY A 197 -6.57 13.64 1.47
CA GLY A 197 -7.26 14.87 1.91
C GLY A 197 -6.87 15.31 3.33
N GLU A 198 -7.48 16.36 3.86
CA GLU A 198 -7.30 16.80 5.27
C GLU A 198 -8.37 16.25 6.21
N GLY A 199 -9.57 15.99 5.70
CA GLY A 199 -10.71 15.56 6.50
C GLY A 199 -10.62 14.12 7.04
N PRO A 200 -11.54 13.75 7.95
CA PRO A 200 -11.61 12.41 8.49
C PRO A 200 -11.99 11.38 7.42
N VAL A 201 -11.49 10.17 7.58
CA VAL A 201 -11.76 9.04 6.69
C VAL A 201 -12.52 7.98 7.47
N GLN A 202 -13.73 7.66 7.02
CA GLN A 202 -14.51 6.56 7.59
C GLN A 202 -13.82 5.24 7.29
N SER A 203 -13.66 4.43 8.33
CA SER A 203 -13.00 3.13 8.29
C SER A 203 -13.75 2.10 9.12
N MET A 204 -13.59 0.83 8.76
CA MET A 204 -14.12 -0.28 9.53
C MET A 204 -13.18 -0.60 10.69
N GLU A 205 -13.76 -0.94 11.85
CA GLU A 205 -12.97 -1.50 12.94
C GLU A 205 -12.43 -2.88 12.56
N TRP A 206 -11.25 -3.22 13.05
CA TRP A 206 -10.64 -4.53 12.90
C TRP A 206 -9.70 -4.82 14.08
N ASP A 207 -9.47 -6.10 14.36
CA ASP A 207 -8.70 -6.51 15.54
C ASP A 207 -7.83 -7.75 15.32
N LYS A 208 -7.90 -8.38 14.15
CA LYS A 208 -7.18 -9.63 13.86
C LYS A 208 -6.57 -9.59 12.46
N VAL A 209 -5.30 -10.01 12.37
CA VAL A 209 -4.55 -10.19 11.13
C VAL A 209 -4.15 -11.66 11.03
N GLU A 210 -4.62 -12.34 10.00
CA GLU A 210 -4.23 -13.69 9.64
C GLU A 210 -3.28 -13.60 8.44
N TYR A 211 -2.20 -14.38 8.44
CA TYR A 211 -1.23 -14.41 7.35
C TYR A 211 -0.80 -15.83 7.02
N HIS A 212 -0.46 -16.06 5.75
CA HIS A 212 0.15 -17.31 5.30
C HIS A 212 1.01 -17.09 4.06
N ALA A 213 2.01 -17.95 3.85
CA ALA A 213 2.86 -17.91 2.67
C ALA A 213 2.06 -18.14 1.39
N SER A 214 2.35 -17.34 0.36
CA SER A 214 1.79 -17.57 -0.98
C SER A 214 2.45 -18.78 -1.63
N THR A 215 1.70 -19.48 -2.48
CA THR A 215 2.24 -20.60 -3.27
C THR A 215 3.35 -20.13 -4.22
N ALA A 216 4.44 -20.90 -4.26
CA ALA A 216 5.55 -20.69 -5.18
C ALA A 216 5.38 -21.58 -6.42
N ASP A 217 5.62 -21.02 -7.61
CA ASP A 217 5.71 -21.79 -8.85
C ASP A 217 7.08 -22.49 -8.97
N LEU A 218 7.34 -23.17 -10.09
CA LEU A 218 8.59 -23.91 -10.33
C LEU A 218 9.85 -23.03 -10.22
N LEU A 219 9.75 -21.77 -10.67
CA LEU A 219 10.82 -20.77 -10.62
C LEU A 219 10.77 -19.93 -9.33
N GLY A 220 9.81 -20.23 -8.46
CA GLY A 220 9.60 -19.59 -7.19
C GLY A 220 10.46 -20.18 -6.08
N SER A 221 10.67 -19.35 -5.07
CA SER A 221 11.24 -19.72 -3.78
C SER A 221 10.13 -19.63 -2.72
N PRO A 222 9.61 -20.75 -2.21
CA PRO A 222 8.61 -20.73 -1.15
C PRO A 222 9.21 -20.17 0.15
N ALA A 223 8.37 -19.44 0.88
CA ALA A 223 8.72 -18.89 2.18
C ALA A 223 8.93 -20.03 3.18
N THR A 224 10.05 -19.99 3.90
CA THR A 224 10.36 -20.89 5.01
C THR A 224 10.11 -20.27 6.36
N ARG A 225 9.88 -18.95 6.42
CA ARG A 225 9.55 -18.28 7.66
C ARG A 225 8.92 -16.93 7.36
N ILE A 226 7.86 -16.57 8.08
CA ILE A 226 7.30 -15.21 8.03
C ILE A 226 7.20 -14.66 9.46
N ASP A 227 7.88 -13.55 9.70
CA ASP A 227 7.81 -12.80 10.95
C ASP A 227 7.25 -11.39 10.66
N ILE A 228 6.14 -11.03 11.30
CA ILE A 228 5.64 -9.65 11.35
C ILE A 228 6.13 -9.04 12.66
N THR A 229 7.09 -8.13 12.60
CA THR A 229 7.78 -7.58 13.77
C THR A 229 7.12 -6.32 14.32
N ALA A 230 6.43 -5.56 13.47
CA ALA A 230 5.69 -4.38 13.87
C ALA A 230 4.45 -4.15 13.01
N ILE A 231 3.41 -3.63 13.65
CA ILE A 231 2.22 -3.10 13.00
C ILE A 231 2.04 -1.67 13.52
N ARG A 232 1.96 -0.69 12.62
CA ARG A 232 1.79 0.72 12.98
C ARG A 232 0.59 1.31 12.25
N CYS A 233 -0.19 2.13 12.94
CA CYS A 233 -1.21 2.95 12.31
C CYS A 233 -0.61 4.27 11.83
N VAL A 234 -0.84 4.62 10.57
CA VAL A 234 -0.39 5.87 9.97
C VAL A 234 -1.49 6.91 10.14
N ASP A 235 -1.21 8.05 10.77
CA ASP A 235 -2.19 9.11 11.08
C ASP A 235 -3.47 8.60 11.76
N PRO A 236 -3.38 7.99 12.96
CA PRO A 236 -4.52 7.36 13.64
C PRO A 236 -5.71 8.31 13.83
N ALA A 237 -5.45 9.59 14.14
CA ALA A 237 -6.49 10.61 14.35
C ALA A 237 -7.35 10.88 13.10
N LYS A 238 -6.89 10.45 11.92
CA LYS A 238 -7.63 10.61 10.66
C LYS A 238 -8.79 9.63 10.52
N PHE A 239 -8.73 8.48 11.18
CA PHE A 239 -9.66 7.38 10.93
C PHE A 239 -10.77 7.33 11.96
N VAL A 240 -11.99 7.63 11.50
CA VAL A 240 -13.20 7.56 12.32
C VAL A 240 -13.99 6.31 11.98
N LYS A 241 -14.71 5.78 12.96
CA LYS A 241 -15.58 4.62 12.76
C LYS A 241 -16.67 4.95 11.74
N ALA A 242 -16.90 4.06 10.79
CA ALA A 242 -18.04 4.16 9.89
C ALA A 242 -19.36 4.01 10.69
N GLU A 243 -20.30 4.92 10.49
CA GLU A 243 -21.66 4.77 11.01
C GLU A 243 -22.37 3.70 10.16
N GLY A 244 -22.96 2.71 10.84
CA GLY A 244 -23.62 1.56 10.22
C GLY A 244 -25.04 1.83 9.78
#